data_AF-A0A2V5N1L0-F1
#
_entry.id   AF-A0A2V5N1L0-F1
#
_cell.length_a   1.000
_cell.length_b   1.000
_cell.length_c   1.000
_cell.angle_alpha   90.00
_cell.angle_beta   90.00
_cell.angle_gamma   90.00
#
_symmetry.space_group_name_H-M   'P 1'
#
loop_
_entity.id
_entity.type
_entity.pdbx_description
1 polymer ?
#
loop_
_entity_poly.entity_id
_entity_poly.type
_entity_poly.pdbx_seq_one_letter_code
_entity_poly.pdbx_strand_id
1 'polypeptide(L)'
;MALSVIIVLYVCVGILAAAGSIFIAQQLFSAKAEQIFFALFLVAIAAFYLAFTAYFGDQRAWRLETGAVIVFGVFGILGIRLPGLLIIGYCLHGIWDVIHEIHAHRGISPFGAQKMTELPLAYGAFCAAFDWCVAGYFYSRRREWNAAWKAHARLLMNPR
;
A
#
# COMPACT_ATOMS: atom_id res chain seq x y z
N MET A 1 20.05 -16.67 11.56
CA MET A 1 19.11 -17.77 11.25
C MET A 1 17.69 -17.45 11.69
N ALA A 2 17.42 -17.12 12.96
CA ALA A 2 16.07 -16.79 13.44
C ALA A 2 15.41 -15.61 12.68
N LEU A 3 16.12 -14.49 12.51
CA LEU A 3 15.60 -13.33 11.77
C LEU A 3 15.20 -13.67 10.33
N SER A 4 16.01 -14.44 9.61
CA SER A 4 15.72 -14.87 8.24
C SER A 4 14.46 -15.73 8.16
N VAL A 5 14.25 -16.62 9.14
CA VAL A 5 13.02 -17.43 9.23
C VAL A 5 11.80 -16.55 9.48
N ILE A 6 11.91 -15.54 10.36
CA ILE A 6 10.83 -14.59 10.64
C ILE A 6 10.49 -13.79 9.38
N ILE A 7 11.49 -13.28 8.66
CA ILE A 7 11.28 -12.54 7.40
C ILE A 7 10.53 -13.43 6.39
N VAL A 8 10.98 -14.68 6.19
CA VAL A 8 10.32 -15.62 5.26
C VAL A 8 8.87 -15.86 5.69
N LEU A 9 8.61 -16.06 6.97
CA LEU A 9 7.26 -16.25 7.50
C LEU A 9 6.37 -15.04 7.20
N TYR A 10 6.85 -13.82 7.48
CA TYR A 10 6.07 -12.59 7.26
C TYR A 10 5.84 -12.30 5.77
N VAL A 11 6.80 -12.64 4.90
CA VAL A 11 6.58 -12.62 3.45
C VAL A 11 5.48 -13.60 3.04
N CYS A 12 5.50 -14.84 3.53
CA CYS A 12 4.44 -15.82 3.26
C CYS A 12 3.07 -15.33 3.76
N VAL A 13 3.01 -14.75 4.97
CA VAL A 13 1.78 -14.17 5.52
C VAL A 13 1.30 -13.00 4.67
N GLY A 14 2.20 -12.14 4.17
CA GLY A 14 1.86 -11.02 3.28
C GLY A 14 1.25 -11.49 1.96
N ILE A 15 1.83 -12.52 1.33
CA ILE A 15 1.30 -13.14 0.11
C ILE A 15 -0.09 -13.74 0.35
N LEU A 16 -0.27 -14.49 1.45
CA LEU A 16 -1.56 -15.09 1.81
C LEU A 16 -2.61 -14.03 2.13
N ALA A 17 -2.23 -12.96 2.84
CA ALA A 17 -3.10 -11.83 3.14
C ALA A 17 -3.54 -11.11 1.87
N ALA A 18 -2.63 -10.92 0.89
CA ALA A 18 -2.96 -10.35 -0.41
C ALA A 18 -3.95 -11.25 -1.17
N ALA A 19 -3.67 -12.55 -1.26
CA ALA A 19 -4.56 -13.51 -1.92
C ALA A 19 -5.96 -13.51 -1.29
N GLY A 20 -6.04 -13.55 0.05
CA GLY A 20 -7.30 -13.49 0.79
C GLY A 20 -8.04 -12.17 0.58
N SER A 21 -7.34 -11.04 0.62
CA SER A 21 -7.93 -9.71 0.42
C SER A 21 -8.48 -9.54 -1.00
N ILE A 22 -7.74 -10.00 -2.01
CA ILE A 22 -8.19 -10.00 -3.41
C ILE A 22 -9.44 -10.87 -3.56
N PHE A 23 -9.40 -12.10 -3.04
CA PHE A 23 -10.53 -13.02 -3.11
C PHE A 23 -11.79 -12.41 -2.47
N ILE A 24 -11.69 -11.88 -1.25
CA ILE A 24 -12.81 -11.26 -0.55
C ILE A 24 -13.32 -10.03 -1.31
N ALA A 25 -12.42 -9.17 -1.79
CA ALA A 25 -12.78 -7.96 -2.52
C ALA A 25 -13.54 -8.28 -3.81
N GLN A 26 -13.12 -9.31 -4.55
CA GLN A 26 -13.81 -9.76 -5.77
C GLN A 26 -15.22 -10.29 -5.49
N GLN A 27 -15.44 -10.92 -4.35
CA GLN A 27 -16.76 -11.45 -3.97
C GLN A 27 -17.70 -10.36 -3.45
N LEU A 28 -17.16 -9.37 -2.73
CA LEU A 28 -17.97 -8.37 -2.06
C LEU A 28 -18.26 -7.12 -2.92
N PHE A 29 -17.33 -6.75 -3.80
CA PHE A 29 -17.37 -5.47 -4.48
C PHE A 29 -17.56 -5.58 -6.00
N SER A 30 -18.32 -4.64 -6.56
CA SER A 30 -18.26 -4.37 -7.99
C SER A 30 -16.87 -3.88 -8.39
N ALA A 31 -16.49 -4.07 -9.67
CA ALA A 31 -15.20 -3.61 -10.20
C ALA A 31 -14.86 -2.15 -9.84
N LYS A 32 -15.85 -1.24 -9.87
CA LYS A 32 -15.65 0.17 -9.46
C LYS A 32 -15.39 0.31 -7.95
N ALA A 33 -16.21 -0.35 -7.13
CA ALA A 33 -16.08 -0.28 -5.67
C ALA A 33 -14.78 -0.94 -5.19
N GLU A 34 -14.36 -2.02 -5.84
CA GLU A 34 -13.09 -2.70 -5.60
C GLU A 34 -11.90 -1.75 -5.78
N GLN A 35 -11.84 -1.02 -6.90
CA GLN A 35 -10.79 -0.03 -7.14
C GLN A 35 -10.78 1.07 -6.08
N ILE A 36 -11.95 1.59 -5.70
CA ILE A 36 -12.08 2.61 -4.65
C ILE A 36 -11.59 2.06 -3.30
N PHE A 37 -12.00 0.83 -2.95
CA PHE A 37 -11.59 0.18 -1.72
C PHE A 37 -10.07 0.11 -1.61
N PHE A 38 -9.40 -0.44 -2.62
CA PHE A 38 -7.94 -0.54 -2.62
C PHE A 38 -7.24 0.83 -2.68
N ALA A 39 -7.81 1.80 -3.40
CA ALA A 39 -7.31 3.17 -3.41
C ALA A 39 -7.32 3.82 -2.02
N LEU A 40 -8.41 3.64 -1.26
CA LEU A 40 -8.50 4.13 0.12
C LEU A 40 -7.65 3.29 1.08
N PHE A 41 -7.51 1.99 0.80
CA PHE A 41 -6.69 1.11 1.60
C PHE A 41 -5.21 1.51 1.55
N LEU A 42 -4.68 1.94 0.39
CA LEU A 42 -3.33 2.52 0.28
C LEU A 42 -3.11 3.70 1.24
N VAL A 43 -4.10 4.59 1.36
CA VAL A 43 -4.02 5.74 2.27
C VAL A 43 -4.02 5.27 3.72
N ALA A 44 -4.87 4.29 4.05
CA ALA A 44 -4.96 3.74 5.39
C ALA A 44 -3.66 3.04 5.81
N ILE A 45 -3.05 2.23 4.94
CA ILE A 45 -1.79 1.54 5.26
C ILE A 45 -0.64 2.52 5.39
N ALA A 46 -0.57 3.56 4.55
CA ALA A 46 0.43 4.61 4.70
C ALA A 46 0.26 5.34 6.04
N ALA A 47 -0.99 5.65 6.44
CA ALA A 47 -1.26 6.34 7.70
C ALA A 47 -0.82 5.57 8.95
N PHE A 48 -0.67 4.23 8.89
CA PHE A 48 -0.10 3.47 10.01
C PHE A 48 1.31 3.92 10.38
N TYR A 49 2.10 4.46 9.45
CA TYR A 49 3.42 5.01 9.75
C TYR A 49 3.37 6.19 10.74
N LEU A 50 2.31 6.99 10.70
CA LEU A 50 2.09 8.03 11.70
C LEU A 50 1.70 7.44 13.06
N ALA A 51 0.92 6.36 13.06
CA ALA A 51 0.59 5.64 14.29
C ALA A 51 1.85 5.00 14.92
N PHE A 52 2.74 4.42 14.11
CA PHE A 52 4.03 3.91 14.59
C PHE A 52 4.92 5.04 15.10
N THR A 53 5.01 6.16 14.39
CA THR A 53 5.75 7.34 14.84
C THR A 53 5.27 7.81 16.21
N ALA A 54 3.95 7.86 16.41
CA ALA A 54 3.36 8.22 17.68
C ALA A 54 3.63 7.17 18.78
N TYR A 55 3.52 5.88 18.45
CA TYR A 55 3.70 4.77 19.39
C TYR A 55 5.16 4.64 19.87
N PHE A 56 6.14 4.71 18.97
CA PHE A 56 7.56 4.62 19.29
C PHE A 56 8.16 5.95 19.76
N GLY A 57 7.42 7.05 19.65
CA GLY A 57 7.83 8.37 20.17
C GLY A 57 8.90 9.08 19.34
N ASP A 58 9.04 8.73 18.06
CA ASP A 58 10.10 9.23 17.18
C ASP A 58 9.82 10.64 16.63
N GLN A 59 10.08 11.66 17.44
CA GLN A 59 9.76 13.06 17.10
C GLN A 59 10.39 13.57 15.79
N ARG A 60 11.54 13.00 15.40
CA ARG A 60 12.26 13.37 14.17
C ARG A 60 11.69 12.73 12.91
N ALA A 61 10.89 11.66 13.04
CA ALA A 61 10.31 10.95 11.90
C ALA A 61 9.03 11.61 11.37
N TRP A 62 8.29 12.37 12.20
CA TRP A 62 7.03 13.01 11.82
C TRP A 62 7.05 13.72 10.47
N ARG A 63 8.09 14.51 10.19
CA ARG A 63 8.19 15.25 8.92
C ARG A 63 8.28 14.31 7.72
N LEU A 64 9.12 13.28 7.83
CA LEU A 64 9.33 12.30 6.77
C LEU A 64 8.08 11.48 6.53
N GLU A 65 7.54 10.88 7.60
CA GLU A 65 6.37 10.00 7.52
C GLU A 65 5.12 10.76 7.07
N THR A 66 4.93 12.01 7.51
CA THR A 66 3.82 12.86 7.02
C THR A 66 3.98 13.14 5.53
N GLY A 67 5.21 13.41 5.07
CA GLY A 67 5.50 13.58 3.65
C GLY A 67 5.15 12.32 2.84
N ALA A 68 5.57 11.15 3.32
CA ALA A 68 5.26 9.87 2.70
C ALA A 68 3.73 9.62 2.64
N VAL A 69 3.02 9.84 3.75
CA VAL A 69 1.54 9.72 3.80
C VAL A 69 0.85 10.66 2.83
N ILE A 70 1.31 11.90 2.68
CA ILE A 70 0.74 12.83 1.69
C ILE A 70 0.95 12.29 0.27
N VAL A 71 2.16 11.81 -0.05
CA VAL A 71 2.48 11.25 -1.38
C VAL A 71 1.61 10.03 -1.68
N PHE A 72 1.53 9.06 -0.76
CA PHE A 72 0.69 7.87 -0.94
C PHE A 72 -0.81 8.21 -0.93
N GLY A 73 -1.21 9.22 -0.16
CA GLY A 73 -2.55 9.81 -0.18
C GLY A 73 -2.94 10.32 -1.56
N VAL A 74 -2.04 11.07 -2.22
CA VAL A 74 -2.25 11.55 -3.59
C VAL A 74 -2.35 10.38 -4.57
N PHE A 75 -1.47 9.38 -4.49
CA PHE A 75 -1.56 8.18 -5.33
C PHE A 75 -2.86 7.41 -5.11
N GLY A 76 -3.32 7.27 -3.86
CA GLY A 76 -4.60 6.64 -3.52
C GLY A 76 -5.78 7.41 -4.11
N ILE A 77 -5.89 8.72 -3.83
CA ILE A 77 -7.00 9.55 -4.30
C ILE A 77 -7.09 9.58 -5.84
N LEU A 78 -5.96 9.80 -6.52
CA LEU A 78 -5.93 9.77 -7.98
C LEU A 78 -6.16 8.35 -8.53
N GLY A 79 -5.67 7.35 -7.80
CA GLY A 79 -5.82 5.92 -8.06
C GLY A 79 -7.27 5.43 -8.10
N ILE A 80 -8.21 6.14 -7.47
CA ILE A 80 -9.66 5.89 -7.58
C ILE A 80 -10.13 5.90 -9.04
N ARG A 81 -9.57 6.80 -9.86
CA ARG A 81 -9.93 6.93 -11.29
C ARG A 81 -8.86 6.41 -12.23
N LEU A 82 -7.60 6.39 -11.80
CA LEU A 82 -6.45 6.10 -12.64
C LEU A 82 -5.76 4.82 -12.14
N PRO A 83 -6.14 3.63 -12.61
CA PRO A 83 -5.55 2.36 -12.17
C PRO A 83 -4.02 2.33 -12.24
N GLY A 84 -3.44 3.01 -13.23
CA GLY A 84 -1.98 3.08 -13.39
C GLY A 84 -1.29 3.76 -12.20
N LEU A 85 -1.86 4.85 -11.67
CA LEU A 85 -1.30 5.53 -10.50
C LEU A 85 -1.48 4.69 -9.23
N LEU A 86 -2.56 3.92 -9.14
CA LEU A 86 -2.77 3.01 -8.03
C LEU A 86 -1.69 1.89 -8.01
N ILE A 87 -1.38 1.30 -9.17
CA ILE A 87 -0.29 0.31 -9.31
C ILE A 87 1.04 0.91 -8.89
N ILE A 88 1.37 2.11 -9.39
CA ILE A 88 2.62 2.81 -9.03
C ILE A 88 2.67 3.08 -7.52
N GLY A 89 1.56 3.55 -6.94
CA GLY A 89 1.45 3.84 -5.51
C GLY A 89 1.77 2.62 -4.64
N TYR A 90 1.18 1.47 -4.93
CA TYR A 90 1.46 0.22 -4.22
C TYR A 90 2.90 -0.28 -4.43
N CYS A 91 3.44 -0.18 -5.65
CA CYS A 91 4.84 -0.55 -5.88
C CYS A 91 5.80 0.34 -5.06
N LEU A 92 5.56 1.65 -5.04
CA LEU A 92 6.36 2.61 -4.27
C LEU A 92 6.19 2.43 -2.76
N HIS A 93 5.00 2.06 -2.29
CA HIS A 93 4.75 1.76 -0.88
C HIS A 93 5.51 0.50 -0.46
N GLY A 94 5.47 -0.58 -1.25
CA GLY A 94 6.29 -1.76 -0.96
C GLY A 94 7.80 -1.48 -0.98
N ILE A 95 8.27 -0.54 -1.81
CA ILE A 95 9.67 -0.07 -1.74
C ILE A 95 9.92 0.69 -0.43
N TRP A 96 9.01 1.57 -0.03
CA TRP A 96 9.07 2.28 1.25
C TRP A 96 9.19 1.31 2.44
N ASP A 97 8.37 0.26 2.45
CA ASP A 97 8.41 -0.80 3.46
C ASP A 97 9.77 -1.53 3.51
N VAL A 98 10.36 -1.84 2.36
CA VAL A 98 11.71 -2.44 2.29
C VAL A 98 12.77 -1.50 2.83
N ILE A 99 12.68 -0.20 2.53
CA ILE A 99 13.60 0.81 3.04
C ILE A 99 13.52 0.90 4.57
N HIS A 100 12.33 0.79 5.16
CA HIS A 100 12.20 0.70 6.62
C HIS A 100 12.77 -0.60 7.19
N GLU A 101 12.55 -1.75 6.54
CA GLU A 101 13.06 -3.05 7.01
C GLU A 101 14.61 -3.07 7.00
N ILE A 102 15.19 -2.74 5.84
CA ILE A 102 16.32 -1.80 5.69
C ILE A 102 16.94 -1.22 6.96
N HIS A 103 16.41 -0.05 7.28
CA HIS A 103 16.77 0.81 8.38
C HIS A 103 16.73 0.09 9.73
N ALA A 104 15.66 -0.67 9.99
CA ALA A 104 15.43 -1.37 11.25
C ALA A 104 16.54 -2.39 11.57
N HIS A 105 17.04 -3.11 10.56
CA HIS A 105 18.02 -4.19 10.79
C HIS A 105 19.48 -3.81 10.54
N ARG A 106 19.73 -2.79 9.71
CA ARG A 106 21.10 -2.39 9.34
C ARG A 106 21.50 -1.01 9.85
N GLY A 107 20.57 -0.23 10.43
CA GLY A 107 20.82 1.14 10.89
C GLY A 107 21.19 2.12 9.78
N ILE A 108 21.00 1.72 8.51
CA ILE A 108 21.29 2.58 7.35
C ILE A 108 20.18 3.62 7.29
N SER A 109 20.51 4.91 7.37
CA SER A 109 19.55 5.99 7.09
C SER A 109 19.74 6.48 5.65
N PRO A 110 18.89 6.05 4.71
CA PRO A 110 19.00 6.46 3.30
C PRO A 110 18.69 7.96 3.11
N PHE A 111 18.09 8.62 4.10
CA PHE A 111 17.71 10.04 4.06
C PHE A 111 18.64 10.93 4.89
N GLY A 112 19.87 10.49 5.17
CA GLY A 112 20.88 11.28 5.87
C GLY A 112 20.44 11.65 7.29
N ALA A 113 20.20 12.94 7.54
CA ALA A 113 19.85 13.46 8.87
C ALA A 113 18.40 13.19 9.32
N GLN A 114 17.53 12.72 8.41
CA GLN A 114 16.15 12.35 8.77
C GLN A 114 16.14 10.95 9.39
N LYS A 115 15.49 10.79 10.55
CA LYS A 115 15.26 9.49 11.19
C LYS A 115 13.96 8.91 10.64
N MET A 116 13.95 7.65 10.25
CA MET A 116 12.74 6.92 9.86
C MET A 116 12.07 6.35 11.11
N THR A 117 10.75 6.20 11.12
CA THR A 117 10.07 5.58 12.28
C THR A 117 10.50 4.12 12.46
N GLU A 118 10.59 3.69 13.71
CA GLU A 118 10.65 2.26 14.06
C GLU A 118 9.34 1.55 13.67
N LEU A 119 9.46 0.27 13.33
CA LEU A 119 8.35 -0.60 12.92
C LEU A 119 8.33 -1.88 13.76
N PRO A 120 7.16 -2.53 13.91
CA PRO A 120 7.10 -3.89 14.41
C PRO A 120 7.98 -4.84 13.59
N LEU A 121 8.54 -5.86 14.24
CA LEU A 121 9.48 -6.80 13.63
C LEU A 121 8.88 -7.42 12.35
N ALA A 122 9.62 -7.31 11.24
CA ALA A 122 9.25 -7.84 9.92
C ALA A 122 7.96 -7.28 9.32
N TYR A 123 7.43 -6.17 9.85
CA TYR A 123 6.28 -5.48 9.28
C TYR A 123 6.54 -5.03 7.84
N GLY A 124 7.72 -4.46 7.56
CA GLY A 124 8.08 -4.00 6.22
C GLY A 124 8.14 -5.17 5.23
N ALA A 125 8.68 -6.32 5.64
CA ALA A 125 8.70 -7.53 4.80
C ALA A 125 7.29 -8.05 4.46
N PHE A 126 6.36 -8.02 5.43
CA PHE A 126 4.96 -8.39 5.21
C PHE A 126 4.25 -7.42 4.25
N CYS A 127 4.35 -6.12 4.50
CA CYS A 127 3.67 -5.10 3.71
C CYS A 127 4.20 -5.04 2.27
N ALA A 128 5.52 -5.12 2.07
CA ALA A 128 6.09 -5.16 0.73
C ALA A 128 5.59 -6.37 -0.09
N ALA A 129 5.51 -7.54 0.54
CA ALA A 129 4.98 -8.74 -0.11
C ALA A 129 3.50 -8.59 -0.48
N PHE A 130 2.69 -8.05 0.44
CA PHE A 130 1.29 -7.77 0.20
C PHE A 130 1.12 -6.81 -0.98
N ASP A 131 1.84 -5.69 -0.96
CA ASP A 131 1.70 -4.60 -1.91
C ASP A 131 2.07 -5.01 -3.33
N TRP A 132 3.17 -5.75 -3.50
CA TRP A 132 3.59 -6.18 -4.83
C TRP A 132 2.67 -7.27 -5.40
N CYS A 133 2.14 -8.16 -4.57
CA CYS A 133 1.11 -9.10 -5.01
C CYS A 133 -0.15 -8.37 -5.47
N VAL A 134 -0.61 -7.40 -4.69
CA VAL A 134 -1.78 -6.58 -4.98
C VAL A 134 -1.57 -5.70 -6.22
N ALA A 135 -0.38 -5.10 -6.40
CA ALA A 135 -0.02 -4.35 -7.60
C ALA A 135 -0.01 -5.23 -8.86
N GLY A 136 0.51 -6.45 -8.76
CA GLY A 136 0.45 -7.44 -9.84
C GLY A 136 -0.99 -7.79 -10.22
N TYR A 137 -1.86 -7.97 -9.23
CA TYR A 137 -3.29 -8.15 -9.45
C TYR A 137 -3.95 -6.92 -10.10
N PHE A 138 -3.65 -5.71 -9.65
CA PHE A 138 -4.20 -4.49 -10.26
C PHE A 138 -3.81 -4.36 -11.71
N TYR A 139 -2.59 -4.75 -12.06
CA TYR A 139 -2.18 -4.81 -13.44
C TYR A 139 -3.12 -5.71 -14.23
N SER A 140 -3.45 -6.93 -13.79
CA SER A 140 -4.40 -7.79 -14.52
C SER A 140 -5.83 -7.21 -14.54
N ARG A 141 -6.28 -6.57 -13.45
CA ARG A 141 -7.66 -6.09 -13.24
C ARG A 141 -7.99 -4.74 -13.90
N ARG A 142 -6.98 -3.91 -14.21
CA ARG A 142 -7.14 -2.50 -14.65
C ARG A 142 -8.12 -2.27 -15.81
N ARG A 143 -8.24 -3.23 -16.74
CA ARG A 143 -9.12 -3.10 -17.92
C ARG A 143 -10.59 -3.12 -17.51
N GLU A 144 -10.95 -3.99 -16.57
CA GLU A 144 -12.32 -4.14 -16.08
C GLU A 144 -12.76 -2.93 -15.28
N TRP A 145 -11.87 -2.39 -14.44
CA TRP A 145 -12.09 -1.15 -13.73
C TRP A 145 -12.35 0.03 -14.68
N ASN A 146 -11.51 0.19 -15.70
CA ASN A 146 -11.70 1.23 -16.72
C ASN A 146 -13.03 1.07 -17.47
N ALA A 147 -13.42 -0.16 -17.79
CA ALA A 147 -14.71 -0.44 -18.44
C ALA A 147 -15.89 -0.08 -17.52
N ALA A 148 -15.82 -0.42 -16.23
CA ALA A 148 -16.85 -0.09 -15.24
C ALA A 148 -17.04 1.43 -15.09
N TRP A 149 -15.95 2.20 -15.02
CA TRP A 149 -16.03 3.66 -14.98
C TRP A 149 -16.63 4.27 -16.24
N LYS A 150 -16.28 3.77 -17.43
CA LYS A 150 -16.89 4.21 -18.70
C LYS A 150 -18.38 3.90 -18.77
N ALA A 151 -18.80 2.72 -18.30
CA ALA A 151 -20.21 2.36 -18.23
C ALA A 151 -20.98 3.30 -17.29
N HIS A 152 -20.43 3.58 -16.11
CA HIS A 152 -21.03 4.50 -15.15
C HIS A 152 -21.15 5.94 -15.70
N ALA A 153 -20.11 6.45 -16.36
CA ALA A 153 -20.16 7.78 -16.97
C ALA A 153 -21.26 7.90 -18.03
N ARG A 154 -21.47 6.84 -18.84
CA ARG A 154 -22.56 6.80 -19.82
C ARG A 154 -23.94 6.85 -19.18
N LEU A 155 -24.14 6.17 -18.06
CA LEU A 155 -25.41 6.22 -17.31
C LEU A 155 -25.70 7.62 -16.77
N LEU A 156 -24.68 8.36 -16.33
CA LEU A 156 -24.85 9.74 -15.84
C LEU A 156 -25.19 10.74 -16.95
N MET A 157 -24.71 10.51 -18.18
CA MET A 157 -24.94 11.41 -19.32
C MET A 157 -26.27 11.14 -20.04
N ASN A 158 -26.83 9.95 -19.92
CA ASN A 158 -28.12 9.60 -20.50
C ASN A 158 -28.97 8.81 -19.48
N PRO A 159 -29.43 9.47 -18.40
CA PRO A 159 -30.41 8.88 -17.51
C PRO A 159 -31.73 8.78 -18.29
N ARG A 160 -32.18 7.55 -18.54
CA ARG A 160 -33.51 7.31 -19.13
C ARG A 160 -34.60 7.87 -18.24
#